data_AF-A0A133QC40-F1
#
_entry.id   AF-A0A133QC40-F1
#
_cell.length_a   1.000
_cell.length_b   1.000
_cell.length_c   1.000
_cell.angle_alpha   90.00
_cell.angle_beta   90.00
_cell.angle_gamma   90.00
#
_symmetry.space_group_name_H-M   'P 1'
#
loop_
_entity.id
_entity.type
_entity.pdbx_description
1 polymer ?
#
loop_
_entity_poly.entity_id
_entity_poly.type
_entity_poly.pdbx_seq_one_letter_code
_entity_poly.pdbx_strand_id
1 'polypeptide(L)'
;MIFKPMKPRNKYEKAVLAESKHLRPITKTQSKWAFRECIDHFAYRLPKGRTTCMDCGHSWTIEKPTDTCICPHCGARLQVKETFERKIRQKQYFTILTTCGEYQILRMFLLSVEMEKGCKASSYTFEIGQYWWNAQ
;
A
#
# COMPACT_ATOMS: atom_id res chain seq x y z
N MET A 1 -16.87 -7.94 9.20
CA MET A 1 -17.21 -6.52 9.45
C MET A 1 -18.47 -6.21 8.65
N ILE A 2 -19.58 -5.85 9.31
CA ILE A 2 -20.80 -5.42 8.62
C ILE A 2 -20.59 -3.94 8.29
N PHE A 3 -20.31 -3.61 7.03
CA PHE A 3 -20.30 -2.24 6.55
C PHE A 3 -21.72 -1.70 6.66
N LYS A 4 -21.98 -0.80 7.62
CA LYS A 4 -23.26 -0.08 7.66
C LYS A 4 -23.22 0.97 6.56
N PRO A 5 -24.05 0.86 5.50
CA PRO A 5 -24.07 1.87 4.44
C PRO A 5 -24.49 3.24 4.99
N MET A 6 -24.00 4.30 4.34
CA MET A 6 -24.40 5.68 4.64
C MET A 6 -25.93 5.80 4.63
N LYS A 7 -26.49 6.50 5.63
CA LYS A 7 -27.93 6.84 5.66
C LYS A 7 -28.10 8.27 5.14
N PRO A 8 -28.53 8.48 3.88
CA PRO A 8 -28.61 9.80 3.29
C PRO A 8 -29.76 10.62 3.89
N ARG A 9 -29.48 11.88 4.26
CA ARG A 9 -30.37 12.81 4.95
C ARG A 9 -30.86 13.95 4.06
N ASN A 10 -30.12 14.30 3.01
CA ASN A 10 -30.45 15.40 2.09
C ASN A 10 -30.37 14.94 0.61
N LYS A 11 -30.77 15.83 -0.31
CA LYS A 11 -30.78 15.54 -1.75
C LYS A 11 -29.38 15.22 -2.29
N TYR A 12 -28.36 15.90 -1.77
CA TYR A 12 -26.96 15.71 -2.16
C TYR A 12 -26.45 14.31 -1.79
N GLU A 13 -26.62 13.90 -0.54
CA GLU A 13 -26.22 12.57 -0.05
C GLU A 13 -26.94 11.44 -0.78
N LYS A 14 -28.21 11.64 -1.15
CA LYS A 14 -28.95 10.67 -1.99
C LYS A 14 -28.33 10.53 -3.38
N ALA A 15 -27.94 11.65 -4.00
CA ALA A 15 -27.27 11.64 -5.31
C ALA A 15 -25.88 10.98 -5.22
N VAL A 16 -25.09 11.32 -4.20
CA VAL A 16 -23.80 10.67 -3.91
C VAL A 16 -23.95 9.15 -3.73
N LEU A 17 -24.95 8.70 -2.95
CA LEU A 17 -25.18 7.28 -2.74
C LEU A 17 -25.57 6.56 -4.05
N ALA A 18 -26.37 7.20 -4.90
CA ALA A 18 -26.71 6.66 -6.21
C ALA A 18 -25.46 6.55 -7.11
N GLU A 19 -24.65 7.61 -7.15
CA GLU A 19 -23.47 7.68 -8.01
C GLU A 19 -22.33 6.78 -7.53
N SER A 20 -22.19 6.57 -6.22
CA SER A 20 -21.17 5.69 -5.63
C SER A 20 -21.22 4.25 -6.15
N LYS A 21 -22.38 3.81 -6.65
CA LYS A 21 -22.55 2.48 -7.26
C LYS A 21 -21.80 2.33 -8.58
N HIS A 22 -21.50 3.44 -9.26
CA HIS A 22 -20.72 3.47 -10.50
C HIS A 22 -19.21 3.62 -10.24
N LEU A 23 -18.81 3.86 -8.98
CA LEU A 23 -17.41 4.03 -8.63
C LEU A 23 -16.65 2.72 -8.76
N ARG A 24 -15.66 2.70 -9.64
CA ARG A 24 -14.84 1.51 -9.88
C ARG A 24 -13.95 1.18 -8.68
N PRO A 25 -13.66 -0.11 -8.43
CA PRO A 25 -12.64 -0.51 -7.47
C PRO A 25 -11.27 0.11 -7.78
N ILE A 26 -10.39 0.18 -6.78
CA ILE A 26 -9.00 0.59 -7.00
C ILE A 26 -8.32 -0.32 -8.01
N THR A 27 -7.53 0.26 -8.91
CA THR A 27 -6.85 -0.50 -9.97
C THR A 27 -5.58 -1.19 -9.45
N LYS A 28 -5.15 -2.25 -10.12
CA LYS A 28 -3.88 -2.93 -9.82
C LYS A 28 -2.69 -1.97 -9.92
N THR A 29 -2.72 -1.00 -10.82
CA THR A 29 -1.66 0.00 -10.98
C THR A 29 -1.59 0.92 -9.76
N GLN A 30 -2.73 1.41 -9.29
CA GLN A 30 -2.80 2.21 -8.06
C GLN A 30 -2.34 1.42 -6.83
N SER A 31 -2.73 0.15 -6.70
CA SER A 31 -2.25 -0.71 -5.61
C SER A 31 -0.74 -0.95 -5.67
N LYS A 32 -0.18 -1.16 -6.87
CA LYS A 32 1.27 -1.30 -7.07
C LYS A 32 2.03 -0.01 -6.73
N TRP A 33 1.48 1.13 -7.14
CA TRP A 33 2.04 2.44 -6.79
C TRP A 33 2.03 2.64 -5.27
N ALA A 34 0.91 2.35 -4.59
CA ALA A 34 0.81 2.48 -3.14
C ALA A 34 1.80 1.56 -2.41
N PHE A 35 1.97 0.32 -2.87
CA PHE A 35 2.99 -0.58 -2.31
C PHE A 35 4.41 -0.03 -2.46
N ARG A 36 4.70 0.70 -3.55
CA ARG A 36 6.05 1.21 -3.81
C ARG A 36 6.35 2.54 -3.10
N GLU A 37 5.35 3.40 -3.00
CA GLU A 37 5.55 4.80 -2.57
C GLU A 37 5.07 5.07 -1.15
N CYS A 38 4.20 4.22 -0.59
CA CYS A 38 3.57 4.48 0.71
C CYS A 38 4.14 3.63 1.85
N ILE A 39 5.10 2.74 1.62
CA ILE A 39 5.71 1.95 2.69
C ILE A 39 7.24 1.99 2.58
N ASP A 40 7.89 1.65 3.68
CA ASP A 40 9.32 1.44 3.66
C ASP A 40 9.65 0.06 3.08
N HIS A 41 10.77 -0.01 2.37
CA HIS A 41 11.27 -1.24 1.78
C HIS A 41 12.58 -1.64 2.44
N PHE A 42 12.68 -2.91 2.84
CA PHE A 42 13.80 -3.38 3.66
C PHE A 42 14.59 -4.51 3.01
N ALA A 43 15.89 -4.54 3.34
CA ALA A 43 16.76 -5.70 3.18
C ALA A 43 17.22 -6.12 4.58
N TYR A 44 16.89 -7.34 4.99
CA TYR A 44 17.32 -7.84 6.30
C TYR A 44 18.66 -8.56 6.17
N ARG A 45 19.68 -8.01 6.82
CA ARG A 45 21.06 -8.50 6.83
C ARG A 45 21.34 -9.23 8.13
N LEU A 46 21.87 -10.45 8.03
CA LEU A 46 22.39 -11.21 9.17
C LEU A 46 23.89 -10.91 9.37
N PRO A 47 24.44 -11.26 10.56
CA PRO A 47 25.88 -11.32 10.72
C PRO A 47 26.51 -12.16 9.63
N LYS A 48 27.71 -11.76 9.17
CA LYS A 48 28.42 -12.36 8.02
C LYS A 48 27.81 -12.03 6.63
N GLY A 49 26.87 -11.10 6.55
CA GLY A 49 26.50 -10.45 5.28
C GLY A 49 25.36 -11.07 4.49
N ARG A 50 24.81 -12.21 4.95
CA ARG A 50 23.62 -12.80 4.30
C ARG A 50 22.44 -11.84 4.40
N THR A 51 22.00 -11.34 3.25
CA THR A 51 20.98 -10.31 3.10
C THR A 51 19.78 -10.88 2.36
N THR A 52 18.57 -10.51 2.78
CA THR A 52 17.32 -10.95 2.14
C THR A 52 16.43 -9.74 1.84
N CYS A 53 15.96 -9.63 0.61
CA CYS A 53 14.98 -8.62 0.21
C CYS A 53 13.62 -8.94 0.83
N MET A 54 13.03 -7.97 1.53
CA MET A 54 11.73 -8.13 2.17
C MET A 54 10.54 -7.92 1.20
N ASP A 55 10.78 -7.39 -0.02
CA ASP A 55 9.75 -7.29 -1.07
C ASP A 55 9.53 -8.60 -1.81
N CYS A 56 10.61 -9.30 -2.20
CA CYS A 56 10.54 -10.46 -3.11
C CYS A 56 11.09 -11.76 -2.53
N GLY A 57 11.74 -11.73 -1.35
CA GLY A 57 12.29 -12.91 -0.69
C GLY A 57 13.66 -13.36 -1.22
N HIS A 58 14.18 -12.77 -2.30
CA HIS A 58 15.50 -13.13 -2.83
C HIS A 58 16.61 -12.84 -1.81
N SER A 59 17.62 -13.72 -1.74
CA SER A 59 18.74 -13.61 -0.80
C SER A 59 20.08 -13.61 -1.51
N TRP A 60 21.00 -12.78 -1.05
CA TRP A 60 22.36 -12.64 -1.56
C TRP A 60 23.31 -12.24 -0.41
N THR A 61 24.60 -12.08 -0.70
CA THR A 61 25.60 -11.67 0.31
C THR A 61 26.04 -10.23 0.04
N ILE A 62 26.04 -9.41 1.08
CA ILE A 62 26.66 -8.07 1.10
C ILE A 62 27.80 -8.11 2.11
N GLU A 63 29.03 -8.04 1.61
CA GLU A 63 30.24 -8.15 2.44
C GLU A 63 30.39 -6.97 3.40
N LYS A 64 30.27 -5.74 2.88
CA LYS A 64 30.41 -4.51 3.67
C LYS A 64 29.05 -4.04 4.20
N PRO A 65 28.94 -3.61 5.47
CA PRO A 65 27.75 -2.93 5.95
C PRO A 65 27.46 -1.68 5.08
N THR A 66 26.20 -1.49 4.73
CA THR A 66 25.69 -0.36 3.93
C THR A 66 24.30 -0.03 4.41
N ASP A 67 23.91 1.24 4.44
CA ASP A 67 22.57 1.63 4.91
C ASP A 67 21.46 1.34 3.89
N THR A 68 21.81 1.31 2.59
CA THR A 68 20.87 1.03 1.50
C THR A 68 21.47 0.08 0.47
N CYS A 69 20.62 -0.63 -0.26
CA CYS A 69 21.03 -1.49 -1.37
C CYS A 69 19.94 -1.58 -2.44
N ILE A 70 20.28 -2.13 -3.60
CA ILE A 70 19.33 -2.48 -4.65
C ILE A 70 19.21 -4.00 -4.70
N CYS A 71 17.97 -4.52 -4.65
CA CYS A 71 17.73 -5.94 -4.80
C CYS A 71 18.15 -6.40 -6.22
N PRO A 72 19.05 -7.37 -6.37
CA PRO A 72 19.50 -7.83 -7.70
C PRO A 72 18.40 -8.56 -8.49
N HIS A 73 17.34 -9.03 -7.81
CA HIS A 73 16.25 -9.77 -8.45
C HIS A 73 15.07 -8.88 -8.86
N CYS A 74 14.62 -7.96 -8.00
CA CYS A 74 13.43 -7.13 -8.28
C CYS A 74 13.75 -5.65 -8.56
N GLY A 75 15.01 -5.24 -8.44
CA GLY A 75 15.44 -3.85 -8.66
C GLY A 75 14.97 -2.85 -7.60
N ALA A 76 14.30 -3.29 -6.54
CA ALA A 76 13.83 -2.42 -5.47
C ALA A 76 15.01 -1.79 -4.71
N ARG A 77 14.92 -0.49 -4.41
CA ARG A 77 15.80 0.20 -3.47
C ARG A 77 15.33 -0.11 -2.05
N LEU A 78 16.24 -0.58 -1.20
CA LEU A 78 15.94 -1.12 0.12
C LEU A 78 16.81 -0.46 1.18
N GLN A 79 16.23 -0.14 2.34
CA GLN A 79 16.94 0.19 3.56
C GLN A 79 17.46 -1.11 4.19
N VAL A 80 18.75 -1.20 4.45
CA VAL A 80 19.36 -2.39 5.06
C VAL A 80 19.19 -2.30 6.57
N LYS A 81 18.68 -3.37 7.18
CA LYS A 81 18.57 -3.53 8.62
C LYS A 81 19.33 -4.76 9.06
N GLU A 82 20.27 -4.60 9.98
CA GLU A 82 20.89 -5.74 10.66
C GLU A 82 19.95 -6.26 11.74
N THR A 83 19.32 -7.41 11.48
CA THR A 83 18.30 -7.95 12.38
C THR A 83 18.10 -9.45 12.16
N PHE A 84 17.70 -10.14 13.23
CA PHE A 84 17.23 -11.53 13.19
C PHE A 84 15.71 -11.61 13.03
N GLU A 85 15.00 -10.48 13.02
CA GLU A 85 13.57 -10.46 12.72
C GLU A 85 13.28 -11.17 11.40
N ARG A 86 12.16 -11.89 11.39
CA ARG A 86 11.73 -12.64 10.20
C ARG A 86 10.52 -12.02 9.51
N LYS A 87 9.73 -11.24 10.23
CA LYS A 87 8.45 -10.70 9.76
C LYS A 87 8.35 -9.24 10.17
N ILE A 88 7.83 -8.42 9.27
CA ILE A 88 7.43 -7.05 9.56
C ILE A 88 6.07 -6.79 8.93
N ARG A 89 5.24 -6.02 9.65
CA ARG A 89 3.94 -5.57 9.19
C ARG A 89 3.94 -4.05 9.12
N GLN A 90 3.46 -3.52 8.01
CA GLN A 90 3.33 -2.08 7.80
C GLN A 90 1.88 -1.75 7.50
N LYS A 91 1.42 -0.62 8.02
CA LYS A 91 0.10 -0.06 7.72
C LYS A 91 0.29 1.40 7.34
N GLN A 92 -0.18 1.78 6.16
CA GLN A 92 -0.12 3.16 5.70
C GLN A 92 -1.46 3.60 5.15
N TYR A 93 -1.85 4.83 5.48
CA TYR A 93 -2.95 5.50 4.82
C TYR A 93 -2.48 6.20 3.55
N PHE A 94 -3.23 6.07 2.47
CA PHE A 94 -3.00 6.83 1.25
C PHE A 94 -4.33 7.27 0.65
N THR A 95 -4.27 8.25 -0.24
CA THR A 95 -5.46 8.78 -0.89
C THR A 95 -5.33 8.77 -2.39
N ILE A 96 -6.46 8.69 -3.08
CA ILE A 96 -6.56 8.80 -4.53
C ILE A 96 -7.62 9.84 -4.85
N LEU A 97 -7.25 10.82 -5.67
CA LEU A 97 -8.18 11.73 -6.31
C LEU A 97 -8.69 11.11 -7.61
N THR A 98 -10.01 11.10 -7.80
CA THR A 98 -10.67 10.60 -9.00
C THR A 98 -11.96 11.38 -9.24
N THR A 99 -12.60 11.15 -10.38
CA THR A 99 -13.97 11.62 -10.65
C THR A 99 -14.94 10.44 -10.79
N CYS A 100 -16.23 10.69 -10.53
CA CYS A 100 -17.34 9.80 -10.89
C CYS A 100 -18.55 10.67 -11.21
N GLY A 101 -19.09 10.55 -12.43
CA GLY A 101 -20.09 11.49 -12.93
C GLY A 101 -19.55 12.92 -12.87
N GLU A 102 -20.33 13.82 -12.26
CA GLU A 102 -20.00 15.24 -12.08
C GLU A 102 -19.20 15.53 -10.80
N TYR A 103 -18.88 14.50 -10.00
CA TYR A 103 -18.23 14.68 -8.71
C TYR A 103 -16.73 14.44 -8.78
N GLN A 104 -15.99 15.27 -8.06
CA GLN A 104 -14.62 14.96 -7.66
C GLN A 104 -14.65 14.19 -6.34
N ILE A 105 -13.80 13.17 -6.22
CA ILE A 105 -13.80 12.24 -5.09
C ILE A 105 -12.37 12.06 -4.58
N LEU A 106 -12.17 12.30 -3.28
CA LEU A 106 -10.97 11.87 -2.56
C LEU A 106 -11.29 10.56 -1.85
N ARG A 107 -10.71 9.48 -2.35
CA ARG A 107 -10.86 8.13 -1.79
C ARG A 107 -9.72 7.86 -0.83
N MET A 108 -10.04 7.44 0.37
CA MET A 108 -9.08 7.12 1.43
C MET A 108 -8.92 5.61 1.53
N PHE A 109 -7.67 5.16 1.55
CA PHE A 109 -7.34 3.74 1.62
C PHE A 109 -6.38 3.46 2.77
N LEU A 110 -6.55 2.28 3.37
CA LEU A 110 -5.57 1.65 4.24
C LEU A 110 -4.84 0.55 3.46
N LEU A 111 -3.54 0.72 3.30
CA LEU A 111 -2.62 -0.32 2.83
C LEU A 111 -2.09 -1.09 4.03
N SER A 112 -2.23 -2.41 4.03
CA SER A 112 -1.60 -3.32 4.99
C SER A 112 -0.66 -4.25 4.24
N VAL A 113 0.61 -4.28 4.64
CA VAL A 113 1.64 -5.11 4.02
C VAL A 113 2.26 -6.04 5.05
N GLU A 114 2.37 -7.31 4.70
CA GLU A 114 3.14 -8.29 5.45
C GLU A 114 4.36 -8.70 4.64
N MET A 115 5.53 -8.60 5.25
CA MET A 115 6.79 -8.99 4.64
C MET A 115 7.42 -10.07 5.51
N GLU A 116 7.78 -11.19 4.88
CA GLU A 116 8.43 -12.32 5.56
C GLU A 116 9.71 -12.69 4.81
N LYS A 117 10.78 -12.89 5.59
CA LYS A 117 12.09 -13.24 5.06
C LYS A 117 12.03 -14.53 4.23
N GLY A 118 12.41 -14.42 2.97
CA GLY A 118 12.39 -15.54 2.02
C GLY A 118 11.07 -15.69 1.25
N CYS A 119 10.07 -14.85 1.54
CA CYS A 119 8.77 -14.85 0.88
C CYS A 119 8.58 -13.55 0.09
N LYS A 120 7.75 -13.60 -0.95
CA LYS A 120 7.25 -12.39 -1.61
C LYS A 120 6.27 -11.68 -0.66
N ALA A 121 6.41 -10.37 -0.54
CA ALA A 121 5.52 -9.57 0.29
C ALA A 121 4.05 -9.70 -0.17
N SER A 122 3.14 -9.76 0.80
CA SER A 122 1.70 -9.72 0.57
C SER A 122 1.18 -8.34 0.96
N SER A 123 0.28 -7.80 0.15
CA SER A 123 -0.30 -6.47 0.37
C SER A 123 -1.81 -6.50 0.16
N TYR A 124 -2.53 -5.83 1.04
CA TYR A 124 -3.98 -5.68 0.98
C TYR A 124 -4.34 -4.20 1.08
N THR A 125 -5.26 -3.76 0.23
CA THR A 125 -5.75 -2.39 0.22
C THR A 125 -7.23 -2.38 0.52
N PHE A 126 -7.64 -1.56 1.49
CA PHE A 126 -9.03 -1.40 1.89
C PHE A 126 -9.43 0.05 1.74
N GLU A 127 -10.56 0.32 1.08
CA GLU A 127 -11.14 1.65 1.09
C GLU A 127 -11.83 1.89 2.43
N ILE A 128 -11.48 2.98 3.09
CA ILE A 128 -11.94 3.30 4.45
C ILE A 128 -12.85 4.53 4.49
N GLY A 129 -12.88 5.32 3.42
CA GLY A 129 -13.67 6.54 3.36
C GLY A 129 -13.58 7.23 2.01
N GLN A 130 -14.54 8.12 1.77
CA GLN A 130 -14.64 8.92 0.54
C GLN A 130 -15.13 10.32 0.92
N TYR A 131 -14.49 11.35 0.35
CA TYR A 131 -15.06 12.70 0.28
C TYR A 131 -15.52 12.97 -1.13
N TRP A 132 -16.72 13.54 -1.27
CA TRP A 132 -17.34 13.87 -2.55
C TRP A 132 -17.53 15.39 -2.61
N TRP A 133 -17.10 16.00 -3.70
CA TRP A 133 -17.31 17.42 -4.00
C TRP A 133 -18.09 17.58 -5.31
N ASN A 134 -19.03 18.52 -5.32
CA ASN A 134 -19.61 19.08 -6.52
C ASN A 134 -18.92 20.40 -6.88
N ALA A 135 -19.10 20.85 -8.11
CA ALA A 135 -18.48 22.07 -8.65
C ALA A 135 -19.12 23.39 -8.14
N GLN A 136 -19.56 23.43 -6.88
CA GLN A 136 -20.36 24.49 -6.25
C GLN A 136 -20.20 25.90 -6.83
#